data_AF-A0A7S0MFT7-F1
#
_entry.id   AF-A0A7S0MFT7-F1
#
_cell.length_a   1.000
_cell.length_b   1.000
_cell.length_c   1.000
_cell.angle_alpha   90.00
_cell.angle_beta   90.00
_cell.angle_gamma   90.00
#
_symmetry.space_group_name_H-M   'P 1'
#
loop_
_entity.id
_entity.type
_entity.pdbx_description
1 polymer ?
#
loop_
_entity_poly.entity_id
_entity_poly.type
_entity_poly.pdbx_seq_one_letter_code
_entity_poly.pdbx_strand_id
1 'polypeptide(L)'
;MQRQTDINERMRSILNDWLIEVHLKFKLRPETLFLCFQLIDRFLQDNVVNRQRLQLVGVTGMMLASKYEEIYPPEVRDFVYICDNAYTREQILEMEQLMLG
;
A
#
# COMPACT_ATOMS: atom_id res chain seq x y z
N MET A 1 14.75 7.56 1.34
CA MET A 1 14.00 7.83 2.59
C MET A 1 14.65 8.87 3.53
N GLN A 2 15.29 9.95 3.04
CA GLN A 2 16.08 10.86 3.91
C GLN A 2 15.25 11.70 4.90
N ARG A 3 13.98 11.97 4.60
CA ARG A 3 13.07 12.75 5.47
C ARG A 3 12.38 11.91 6.54
N GLN A 4 12.47 10.58 6.44
CA GLN A 4 11.78 9.67 7.34
C GLN A 4 12.60 9.48 8.63
N THR A 5 11.98 9.69 9.78
CA THR A 5 12.63 9.57 11.10
C THR A 5 12.34 8.26 11.81
N ASP A 6 11.24 7.58 11.46
CA ASP A 6 10.76 6.36 12.14
C ASP A 6 10.73 5.10 11.25
N ILE A 7 10.99 5.25 9.94
CA ILE A 7 11.09 4.15 8.99
C ILE A 7 12.41 4.22 8.22
N ASN A 8 12.90 3.06 7.75
CA ASN A 8 14.15 2.95 7.01
C ASN A 8 14.03 2.01 5.80
N GLU A 9 15.06 1.98 4.97
CA GLU A 9 15.09 1.20 3.71
C GLU A 9 14.86 -0.31 3.94
N ARG A 10 15.27 -0.85 5.11
CA ARG A 10 15.01 -2.26 5.46
C ARG A 10 13.52 -2.50 5.70
N MET A 11 12.83 -1.60 6.39
CA MET A 11 11.38 -1.72 6.62
C MET A 11 10.60 -1.60 5.31
N ARG A 12 11.07 -0.73 4.39
CA ARG A 12 10.54 -0.64 3.03
C ARG A 12 10.74 -1.96 2.26
N SER A 13 11.92 -2.58 2.34
CA SER A 13 12.15 -3.88 1.70
C SER A 13 11.19 -4.96 2.22
N ILE A 14 11.00 -5.03 3.55
CA ILE A 14 10.05 -5.97 4.17
C ILE A 14 8.62 -5.71 3.69
N LEU A 15 8.22 -4.45 3.59
CA LEU A 15 6.91 -4.10 3.02
C LEU A 15 6.79 -4.55 1.56
N ASN A 16 7.81 -4.30 0.74
CA ASN A 16 7.81 -4.66 -0.67
C ASN A 16 7.71 -6.18 -0.87
N ASP A 17 8.46 -6.97 -0.08
CA ASP A 17 8.40 -8.42 -0.11
C ASP A 17 6.97 -8.92 0.19
N TRP A 18 6.34 -8.36 1.24
CA TRP A 18 4.95 -8.67 1.57
C TRP A 18 3.96 -8.23 0.46
N LEU A 19 4.16 -7.07 -0.15
CA LEU A 19 3.31 -6.59 -1.26
C LEU A 19 3.44 -7.47 -2.51
N ILE A 20 4.60 -8.08 -2.76
CA ILE A 20 4.77 -9.08 -3.82
C ILE A 20 3.89 -10.30 -3.54
N GLU A 21 3.86 -10.77 -2.29
CA GLU A 21 2.98 -11.89 -1.90
C GLU A 21 1.49 -11.54 -2.07
N VAL A 22 1.08 -10.34 -1.65
CA VAL A 22 -0.29 -9.82 -1.84
C VAL A 22 -0.66 -9.77 -3.32
N HIS A 23 0.22 -9.20 -4.14
CA HIS A 23 0.07 -9.10 -5.58
C HIS A 23 -0.13 -10.48 -6.24
N LEU A 24 0.69 -11.45 -5.87
CA LEU A 24 0.57 -12.83 -6.35
C LEU A 24 -0.73 -13.50 -5.89
N LYS A 25 -1.13 -13.29 -4.63
CA LYS A 25 -2.36 -13.87 -4.06
C LYS A 25 -3.62 -13.36 -4.74
N PHE A 26 -3.68 -12.06 -5.06
CA PHE A 26 -4.77 -11.47 -5.83
C PHE A 26 -4.63 -11.68 -7.35
N LYS A 27 -3.53 -12.28 -7.81
CA LYS A 27 -3.25 -12.54 -9.24
C LYS A 27 -3.33 -11.27 -10.09
N LEU A 28 -2.84 -10.16 -9.54
CA LEU A 28 -2.82 -8.87 -10.22
C LEU A 28 -1.76 -8.87 -11.33
N ARG A 29 -1.82 -7.89 -12.23
CA ARG A 29 -0.84 -7.70 -13.30
C ARG A 29 0.44 -7.06 -12.76
N PRO A 30 1.63 -7.37 -13.30
CA PRO A 30 2.89 -6.80 -12.82
C PRO A 30 2.90 -5.26 -12.82
N GLU A 31 2.22 -4.64 -13.77
CA GLU A 31 2.03 -3.19 -13.88
C GLU A 31 1.38 -2.61 -12.61
N THR A 32 0.41 -3.32 -12.03
CA THR A 32 -0.25 -2.95 -10.78
C THR A 32 0.74 -2.92 -9.61
N LEU A 33 1.66 -3.88 -9.54
CA LEU A 33 2.71 -3.90 -8.51
C LEU A 33 3.69 -2.72 -8.68
N PHE A 34 4.12 -2.45 -9.92
CA PHE A 34 5.04 -1.34 -10.19
C PHE A 34 4.39 0.02 -9.91
N LEU A 35 3.12 0.19 -10.25
CA LEU A 35 2.36 1.40 -9.91
C LEU A 35 2.21 1.53 -8.39
N CYS A 36 1.89 0.44 -7.68
CA CYS A 36 1.82 0.41 -6.22
C CYS A 36 3.12 0.92 -5.58
N PHE A 37 4.28 0.41 -6.01
CA PHE A 37 5.57 0.87 -5.49
C PHE A 37 5.83 2.35 -5.79
N GLN A 38 5.49 2.83 -6.98
CA GLN A 38 5.63 4.25 -7.32
C GLN A 38 4.74 5.15 -6.44
N LEU A 39 3.48 4.74 -6.19
CA LEU A 39 2.56 5.46 -5.31
C LEU A 39 3.09 5.52 -3.87
N ILE A 40 3.58 4.40 -3.33
CA ILE A 40 4.16 4.35 -1.99
C ILE A 40 5.40 5.23 -1.90
N ASP A 41 6.34 5.10 -2.84
CA ASP A 41 7.59 5.86 -2.81
C ASP A 41 7.34 7.37 -2.89
N ARG A 42 6.42 7.80 -3.77
CA ARG A 42 5.99 9.19 -3.85
C ARG A 42 5.37 9.67 -2.53
N PHE A 43 4.46 8.90 -1.96
CA PHE A 43 3.82 9.27 -0.69
C PHE A 43 4.85 9.42 0.44
N LEU A 44 5.84 8.52 0.52
CA LEU A 44 6.92 8.55 1.52
C LEU A 44 7.96 9.65 1.27
N GLN A 45 8.00 10.26 0.08
CA GLN A 45 8.85 11.44 -0.18
C GLN A 45 8.24 12.72 0.41
N ASP A 46 6.92 12.82 0.36
CA ASP A 46 6.18 14.02 0.75
C ASP A 46 5.64 13.98 2.19
N ASN A 47 5.43 12.77 2.73
CA ASN A 47 4.79 12.58 4.04
C ASN A 47 5.67 11.78 5.01
N VAL A 48 5.82 12.27 6.24
CA VAL A 48 6.49 11.51 7.32
C VAL A 48 5.51 10.48 7.87
N VAL A 49 5.90 9.21 7.84
CA VAL A 49 5.03 8.08 8.21
C VAL A 49 5.63 7.33 9.40
N ASN A 50 4.80 7.07 10.41
CA ASN A 50 5.16 6.19 11.52
C ASN A 50 5.21 4.73 11.06
N ARG A 51 6.13 3.93 11.58
CA ARG A 51 6.26 2.50 11.26
C ARG A 51 4.95 1.71 11.35
N GLN A 52 4.08 2.06 12.30
CA GLN A 52 2.78 1.39 12.50
C GLN A 52 1.80 1.63 11.35
N ARG A 53 1.99 2.69 10.57
CA ARG A 53 1.16 3.03 9.41
C ARG A 53 1.79 2.63 8.07
N LEU A 54 3.02 2.12 8.07
CA LEU A 54 3.73 1.79 6.83
C LEU A 54 3.01 0.70 6.03
N GLN A 55 2.50 -0.34 6.69
CA GLN A 55 1.70 -1.37 6.03
C GLN A 55 0.34 -0.84 5.55
N LEU A 56 -0.29 0.08 6.29
CA LEU A 56 -1.52 0.74 5.85
C LEU A 56 -1.29 1.55 4.56
N VAL A 57 -0.17 2.28 4.44
CA VAL A 57 0.22 2.95 3.20
C VAL A 57 0.41 1.94 2.07
N GLY A 58 1.10 0.82 2.35
CA GLY A 58 1.35 -0.22 1.35
C GLY A 58 0.08 -0.87 0.81
N VAL A 59 -0.83 -1.30 1.70
CA VAL A 59 -2.08 -1.94 1.29
C VAL A 59 -2.99 -0.97 0.55
N THR A 60 -3.03 0.29 0.97
CA THR A 60 -3.81 1.35 0.30
C THR A 60 -3.21 1.68 -1.06
N GLY A 61 -1.88 1.71 -1.19
CA GLY A 61 -1.18 1.86 -2.46
C GLY A 61 -1.50 0.74 -3.45
N MET A 62 -1.57 -0.51 -2.97
CA MET A 62 -1.98 -1.65 -3.79
C MET A 62 -3.44 -1.54 -4.22
N MET A 63 -4.33 -1.11 -3.33
CA MET A 63 -5.75 -0.88 -3.65
C MET A 63 -5.90 0.19 -4.72
N LEU A 64 -5.21 1.32 -4.59
CA LEU A 64 -5.21 2.41 -5.57
C LEU A 64 -4.67 1.97 -6.93
N ALA A 65 -3.51 1.30 -6.94
CA ALA A 65 -2.94 0.77 -8.16
C ALA A 65 -3.89 -0.22 -8.83
N SER A 66 -4.52 -1.10 -8.05
CA SER A 66 -5.49 -2.07 -8.57
C SER A 66 -6.69 -1.39 -9.20
N LYS A 67 -7.26 -0.37 -8.55
CA LYS A 67 -8.38 0.42 -9.09
C LYS A 67 -8.06 1.09 -10.42
N TYR A 68 -6.79 1.46 -10.62
CA TYR A 68 -6.34 2.15 -11.83
C TYR A 68 -6.03 1.18 -12.97
N GLU A 69 -5.33 0.09 -12.65
CA GLU A 69 -4.80 -0.85 -13.63
C GLU A 69 -5.77 -1.99 -13.95
N GLU A 70 -6.38 -2.62 -12.94
CA GLU A 70 -7.16 -3.84 -13.15
C GLU A 70 -8.55 -3.58 -13.71
N ILE A 71 -9.00 -4.46 -14.61
CA ILE A 71 -10.39 -4.47 -15.09
C ILE A 71 -11.35 -4.83 -13.95
N TYR A 72 -10.93 -5.76 -13.09
CA TYR A 72 -11.69 -6.23 -11.93
C TYR A 72 -10.81 -6.14 -10.67
N PRO A 73 -10.69 -4.95 -10.06
CA PRO A 73 -9.87 -4.77 -8.87
C PRO A 73 -10.48 -5.49 -7.65
N PRO A 74 -9.65 -5.96 -6.69
CA PRO A 74 -10.14 -6.43 -5.40
C PRO A 74 -10.89 -5.33 -4.66
N GLU A 75 -11.87 -5.71 -3.84
CA GLU A 75 -12.65 -4.78 -3.04
C GLU A 75 -11.91 -4.39 -1.76
N VAL A 76 -12.30 -3.28 -1.13
CA VAL A 76 -11.70 -2.83 0.14
C VAL A 76 -11.74 -3.91 1.22
N ARG A 77 -12.79 -4.75 1.24
CA ARG A 77 -12.93 -5.87 2.17
C ARG A 77 -11.82 -6.93 2.00
N ASP A 78 -11.32 -7.13 0.79
CA ASP A 78 -10.27 -8.10 0.50
C ASP A 78 -8.94 -7.60 1.08
N PHE A 79 -8.71 -6.28 1.02
CA PHE A 79 -7.56 -5.63 1.65
C PHE A 79 -7.64 -5.58 3.18
N VAL A 80 -8.84 -5.43 3.75
CA VAL A 80 -9.04 -5.61 5.20
C VAL A 80 -8.71 -7.04 5.62
N TYR A 81 -9.19 -8.02 4.85
CA TYR A 81 -8.97 -9.44 5.12
C TYR A 81 -7.51 -9.85 5.01
N ILE A 82 -6.78 -9.41 3.97
CA ILE A 82 -5.38 -9.79 3.77
C ILE A 82 -4.42 -9.18 4.80
N CYS A 83 -4.85 -8.11 5.47
CA CYS A 83 -4.17 -7.52 6.61
C CYS A 83 -4.58 -8.15 7.95
N ASP A 84 -5.23 -9.32 7.96
CA ASP A 84 -5.74 -10.00 9.16
C ASP A 84 -6.61 -9.09 10.05
N ASN A 85 -7.40 -8.19 9.43
CA ASN A 85 -8.21 -7.18 10.13
C ASN A 85 -7.40 -6.22 11.02
N ALA A 86 -6.10 -6.04 10.75
CA ALA A 86 -5.28 -5.03 11.43
C ALA A 86 -5.78 -3.59 11.18
N TYR A 87 -6.51 -3.38 10.09
CA TYR A 87 -7.10 -2.09 9.72
C TYR A 87 -8.58 -2.22 9.40
N THR A 88 -9.36 -1.19 9.73
CA THR A 88 -10.75 -1.09 9.33
C THR A 88 -10.89 -0.55 7.90
N ARG A 89 -12.07 -0.73 7.31
CA ARG A 89 -12.41 -0.15 6.01
C ARG A 89 -12.23 1.37 6.01
N GLU A 90 -12.62 2.03 7.08
CA GLU A 90 -12.54 3.48 7.25
C GLU A 90 -11.07 3.95 7.24
N GLN A 91 -10.18 3.24 7.94
CA GLN A 91 -8.75 3.57 7.96
C GLN A 91 -8.10 3.47 6.57
N ILE A 92 -8.49 2.46 5.77
CA ILE A 92 -8.00 2.31 4.39
C ILE A 92 -8.54 3.45 3.50
N LEU A 93 -9.81 3.82 3.65
CA LEU A 93 -10.41 4.91 2.88
C LEU A 93 -9.87 6.30 3.29
N GLU A 94 -9.59 6.52 4.57
CA GLU A 94 -8.92 7.73 5.05
C GLU A 94 -7.49 7.83 4.48
N MET A 95 -6.74 6.72 4.49
CA MET A 95 -5.42 6.68 3.87
C MET A 95 -5.50 6.90 2.35
N GLU A 96 -6.53 6.38 1.68
CA GLU A 96 -6.76 6.62 0.25
C GLU A 96 -6.90 8.11 -0.05
N GLN A 97 -7.71 8.83 0.75
CA GLN A 97 -7.86 10.28 0.62
C GLN A 97 -6.53 11.02 0.84
N LEU A 98 -5.72 10.58 1.82
CA LEU A 98 -4.41 11.17 2.08
C LEU A 98 -3.40 10.91 0.96
N MET A 99 -3.45 9.73 0.32
CA MET A 99 -2.54 9.39 -0.77
C MET A 99 -2.89 10.07 -2.10
N LEU A 100 -4.16 10.44 -2.29
CA LEU A 100 -4.65 11.13 -3.49
C LEU A 100 -4.66 12.67 -3.37
N GLY A 101 -4.66 13.20 -2.15
CA GLY A 101 -4.62 14.65 -1.87
C GLY A 101 -3.23 15.24 -1.99
#